data_AF-A0A151J478-F1
#
_entry.id   AF-A0A151J478-F1
#
_cell.length_a   1.000
_cell.length_b   1.000
_cell.length_c   1.000
_cell.angle_alpha   90.00
_cell.angle_beta   90.00
_cell.angle_gamma   90.00
#
_symmetry.space_group_name_H-M   'P 1'
#
loop_
_entity.id
_entity.type
_entity.pdbx_description
1 polymer ?
#
loop_
_entity_poly.entity_id
_entity_poly.type
_entity_poly.pdbx_seq_one_letter_code
_entity_poly.pdbx_strand_id
1 'polypeptide(L)' 'MIGQNLSTPLSGLDAQKKFSNLRSTFGRLYKKVVQSQPKSGSAGNHPVYIPSWPLYNELLFLKDAIKPRK' A
#
# COMPACT_ATOMS: atom_id res chain seq x y z
N MET A 1 33.76 -11.88 2.68
CA MET A 1 32.54 -11.27 2.09
C MET A 1 31.74 -10.62 3.20
N ILE A 2 31.60 -9.29 3.21
CA ILE A 2 31.08 -8.52 4.36
C ILE A 2 29.52 -8.49 4.38
N GLY A 3 28.85 -8.92 3.30
CA GLY A 3 27.40 -8.79 3.13
C GLY A 3 26.51 -9.84 3.80
N GLN A 4 27.04 -10.88 4.44
CA GLN A 4 26.21 -12.00 4.95
C GLN A 4 25.56 -11.74 6.32
N ASN A 5 25.85 -10.62 7.00
CA ASN A 5 25.47 -10.41 8.41
C ASN A 5 24.39 -9.34 8.66
N LEU A 6 23.73 -8.80 7.63
CA LEU A 6 22.77 -7.69 7.80
C LEU A 6 21.30 -8.10 7.87
N SER A 7 20.97 -9.38 7.70
CA SER A 7 19.61 -9.86 7.88
C SER A 7 19.54 -10.73 9.13
N THR A 8 18.97 -10.19 10.20
CA THR A 8 18.48 -11.05 11.27
C THR A 8 17.51 -12.07 10.66
N PRO A 9 17.60 -13.35 11.03
CA PRO A 9 16.65 -14.34 10.54
C PRO A 9 15.25 -13.90 10.96
N LEU A 10 14.43 -13.55 9.97
CA LEU A 10 13.06 -13.13 10.19
C LEU A 10 12.23 -14.39 10.42
N SER A 11 11.69 -14.56 11.62
CA SER A 11 10.73 -15.63 11.88
C SER A 11 9.53 -15.51 10.94
N GLY A 12 8.94 -16.64 10.54
CA GLY A 12 7.73 -16.65 9.72
C GLY A 12 6.60 -15.81 10.33
N LEU A 13 6.48 -15.79 11.66
CA LEU A 13 5.50 -14.97 12.38
C LEU A 13 5.79 -13.47 12.24
N ASP A 14 7.06 -13.08 12.29
CA ASP A 14 7.46 -11.68 12.16
C ASP A 14 7.32 -11.20 10.70
N ALA A 15 7.62 -12.08 9.74
CA ALA A 15 7.35 -11.82 8.32
C ALA A 15 5.85 -11.61 8.08
N GLN A 16 5.00 -12.47 8.63
CA GLN A 16 3.55 -12.35 8.54
C GLN A 16 3.05 -11.02 9.13
N LYS A 17 3.51 -10.66 10.33
CA LYS A 17 3.15 -9.39 10.98
C LYS A 17 3.58 -8.18 10.14
N LYS A 18 4.82 -8.17 9.65
CA LYS A 18 5.31 -7.09 8.77
C LYS A 18 4.47 -6.97 7.51
N PHE A 19 4.18 -8.09 6.84
CA PHE A 19 3.35 -8.10 5.64
C PHE A 19 1.93 -7.61 5.91
N SER A 20 1.33 -8.02 7.03
CA SER A 20 0.00 -7.54 7.46
C SER A 20 -0.02 -6.02 7.65
N ASN A 21 1.02 -5.45 8.26
CA ASN A 21 1.18 -4.01 8.42
C ASN A 21 1.34 -3.29 7.07
N LEU A 22 2.15 -3.84 6.17
CA LEU A 22 2.33 -3.30 4.81
C LEU A 22 1.00 -3.27 4.05
N ARG A 23 0.27 -4.40 4.04
CA ARG A 23 -1.04 -4.50 3.40
C ARG A 23 -2.04 -3.50 3.99
N SER A 24 -2.04 -3.33 5.30
CA SER A 24 -2.92 -2.38 6.00
C SER A 24 -2.62 -0.93 5.64
N THR A 25 -1.34 -0.56 5.55
CA THR A 25 -0.93 0.79 5.14
C THR A 25 -1.23 1.05 3.67
N PHE A 26 -0.89 0.09 2.78
CA PHE A 26 -1.23 0.19 1.36
C PHE A 26 -2.74 0.35 1.16
N GLY A 27 -3.57 -0.46 1.82
CA GLY A 27 -5.02 -0.36 1.69
C GLY A 27 -5.61 0.98 2.13
N ARG A 28 -5.04 1.61 3.17
CA ARG A 28 -5.44 2.97 3.60
C ARG A 28 -5.08 4.01 2.54
N LEU A 29 -3.89 3.95 1.97
CA LEU A 29 -3.44 4.87 0.93
C LEU A 29 -4.22 4.69 -0.37
N TYR A 30 -4.42 3.44 -0.78
CA TYR A 30 -5.16 3.11 -1.99
C TYR A 30 -6.60 3.63 -1.94
N LYS A 31 -7.28 3.48 -0.80
CA LYS A 31 -8.61 4.08 -0.60
C LYS A 31 -8.62 5.59 -0.75
N LYS A 32 -7.62 6.31 -0.21
CA LYS A 32 -7.50 7.77 -0.38
C LYS A 32 -7.29 8.16 -1.84
N VAL A 33 -6.44 7.42 -2.55
CA VAL A 33 -6.22 7.64 -3.99
C VAL A 33 -7.54 7.48 -4.75
N VAL A 34 -8.25 6.36 -4.57
CA VAL A 34 -9.53 6.09 -5.24
C VAL A 34 -10.59 7.14 -4.89
N GLN A 35 -10.65 7.59 -3.63
CA GLN A 35 -11.60 8.63 -3.20
C GLN A 35 -11.27 10.02 -3.76
N SER A 36 -9.99 10.31 -3.97
CA SER A 36 -9.55 11.59 -4.55
C SER A 36 -9.71 11.67 -6.07
N GLN A 37 -9.90 10.53 -6.75
CA GLN A 37 -10.11 10.53 -8.19
C GLN A 37 -11.49 11.11 -8.52
N PRO A 38 -11.59 12.00 -9.53
CA PRO A 38 -12.86 12.56 -9.94
C PRO A 38 -13.78 11.44 -10.43
N LYS A 39 -14.99 11.37 -9.86
CA LYS A 39 -16.03 10.50 -10.39
C LYS A 39 -16.55 11.13 -11.69
N SER A 40 -16.66 10.33 -12.74
CA SER A 40 -17.12 10.75 -14.06
C SER A 40 -18.37 11.63 -13.94
N GLY A 41 -18.24 12.93 -14.26
CA GLY A 41 -19.33 13.91 -14.20
C GLY A 41 -19.16 15.05 -13.19
N SER A 42 -18.26 14.94 -12.20
CA SER A 42 -17.94 16.07 -11.31
C SER A 42 -16.70 16.82 -11.80
N ALA A 43 -16.91 18.01 -12.39
CA ALA A 43 -15.88 19.00 -12.66
C ALA A 43 -15.38 19.68 -11.35
N GLY A 44 -15.10 18.87 -10.34
CA GLY A 44 -14.59 19.35 -9.06
C GLY A 44 -13.08 19.47 -9.14
N ASN A 45 -12.57 20.68 -8.95
CA ASN A 45 -11.14 21.03 -8.84
C ASN A 45 -10.48 20.44 -7.56
N HIS A 46 -10.84 19.21 -7.19
CA HIS A 46 -10.33 18.57 -5.99
C HIS A 46 -8.90 18.07 -6.24
N PRO A 47 -7.95 18.39 -5.34
CA PRO A 47 -6.59 17.93 -5.48
C PRO A 47 -6.55 16.40 -5.43
N VAL A 48 -5.94 15.80 -6.44
CA VAL A 48 -5.70 14.35 -6.48
C VAL A 48 -4.72 14.00 -5.37
N TYR A 49 -5.07 13.00 -4.57
CA TYR A 49 -4.19 12.53 -3.50
C TYR A 49 -3.05 11.71 -4.11
N ILE A 50 -1.81 12.17 -3.89
CA ILE A 50 -0.59 11.48 -4.30
C ILE A 50 0.04 10.85 -3.05
N PRO A 51 0.14 9.51 -2.96
CA PRO A 51 0.75 8.85 -1.82
C PRO A 51 2.26 9.09 -1.81
N SER A 52 2.78 9.60 -0.69
CA SER A 52 4.23 9.84 -0.47
C SER A 52 4.98 8.60 0.04
N TRP A 53 4.28 7.49 0.28
CA TRP A 53 4.88 6.30 0.87
C TRP A 53 5.70 5.53 -0.18
N PRO A 54 7.02 5.31 0.02
CA PRO A 54 7.89 4.73 -1.01
C PRO A 54 7.46 3.34 -1.48
N LEU A 55 6.90 2.53 -0.58
CA LEU A 55 6.46 1.16 -0.89
C LEU A 55 5.10 1.10 -1.59
N TYR A 56 4.45 2.25 -1.84
CA TYR A 56 3.12 2.26 -2.44
C TYR A 56 3.12 1.64 -3.84
N ASN A 57 4.07 2.03 -4.68
CA ASN A 57 4.19 1.53 -6.05
C ASN A 57 4.53 0.04 -6.09
N GLU A 58 5.44 -0.39 -5.22
CA GLU A 58 5.82 -1.80 -5.06
C GLU A 58 4.65 -2.69 -4.62
N LEU A 59 3.66 -2.12 -3.95
CA LEU A 59 2.49 -2.84 -3.42
C LEU A 59 1.25 -2.70 -4.31
N LEU A 60 1.34 -2.06 -5.49
CA LEU A 60 0.19 -1.88 -6.39
C LEU A 60 -0.45 -3.19 -6.85
N PHE A 61 0.32 -4.29 -6.90
CA PHE A 61 -0.20 -5.64 -7.19
C PHE A 61 -1.25 -6.12 -6.17
N LEU A 62 -1.27 -5.54 -4.96
CA LEU A 62 -2.25 -5.85 -3.93
C LEU A 62 -3.61 -5.16 -4.15
N LYS A 63 -3.75 -4.27 -5.14
CA LYS A 63 -5.01 -3.54 -5.39
C LYS A 63 -6.21 -4.49 -5.52
N ASP A 64 -6.03 -5.61 -6.21
CA ASP A 64 -7.08 -6.61 -6.44
C ASP A 64 -7.42 -7.42 -5.19
N ALA A 65 -6.45 -7.55 -4.28
CA ALA A 65 -6.62 -8.21 -2.99
C ALA A 65 -7.27 -7.31 -1.92
N ILE A 66 -7.37 -6.00 -2.14
CA ILE A 66 -7.94 -5.01 -1.21
C ILE A 66 -9.36 -4.58 -1.62
N LYS A 67 -10.04 -5.37 -2.45
CA LYS A 67 -11.45 -5.12 -2.76
C LYS A 67 -12.29 -5.00 -1.47
N PRO A 68 -13.12 -3.96 -1.34
CA PRO A 68 -14.11 -3.90 -0.28
C PRO A 68 -15.01 -5.15 -0.38
N ARG A 69 -15.29 -5.81 0.75
CA ARG A 69 -16.25 -6.92 0.79
C ARG A 69 -17.59 -6.39 0.25
N LYS A 70 -18.13 -7.11 -0.73
CA LYS A 70 -19.42 -6.82 -1.38
C LYS A 70 -20.56 -7.17 -0.45
#